data_AF-A0A955VUL3-F1
#
_entry.id   AF-A0A955VUL3-F1
#
_cell.length_a   1.000
_cell.length_b   1.000
_cell.length_c   1.000
_cell.angle_alpha   90.00
_cell.angle_beta   90.00
_cell.angle_gamma   90.00
#
_symmetry.space_group_name_H-M   'P 1'
#
loop_
_entity.id
_entity.type
_entity.pdbx_description
1 polymer ?
#
loop_
_entity_poly.entity_id
_entity_poly.type
_entity_poly.pdbx_seq_one_letter_code
_entity_poly.pdbx_strand_id
1 'polypeptide(L)'
;MTTLVCIVEGHGEVEALPVLVRRVAGEILGRWDVAVPSPIRLPRGRIVGDGAELGRALGLASIQLKGGPGGILVVIDADDDAACQLGPTLQSRCQALRPDLTTAVVLAEREYEAWFVAARSSLAARGVLRATDEAVSETLRDCKGWVDRHTPNGYSERLDQARLSAQLDLAEAKSASSFRKLVREIGRLVTRPAP
;
A
#
# COMPACT_ATOMS: atom_id res chain seq x y z
N MET A 1 14.02 6.69 15.70
CA MET A 1 12.79 6.87 14.90
C MET A 1 13.00 6.16 13.57
N THR A 2 12.23 5.13 13.30
CA THR A 2 12.33 4.32 12.07
C THR A 2 11.56 5.01 10.95
N THR A 3 12.12 5.12 9.75
CA THR A 3 11.48 5.82 8.62
C THR A 3 11.11 4.85 7.50
N LEU A 4 9.86 4.85 7.10
CA LEU A 4 9.37 4.06 5.97
C LEU A 4 8.92 5.02 4.86
N VAL A 5 9.68 5.07 3.78
CA VAL A 5 9.38 5.92 2.63
C VAL A 5 8.56 5.12 1.62
N CYS A 6 7.42 5.67 1.18
CA CYS A 6 6.58 5.00 0.21
C CYS A 6 6.82 5.50 -1.21
N ILE A 7 6.78 4.59 -2.18
CA ILE A 7 6.61 4.90 -3.61
C ILE A 7 5.25 4.34 -4.03
N VAL A 8 4.40 5.17 -4.63
CA VAL A 8 3.01 4.82 -4.97
C VAL A 8 2.65 5.23 -6.39
N GLU A 9 1.65 4.59 -6.96
CA GLU A 9 1.20 4.83 -8.34
C GLU A 9 0.29 6.06 -8.49
N GLY A 10 -0.84 6.05 -7.78
CA GLY A 10 -1.93 7.00 -7.98
C GLY A 10 -1.84 8.20 -7.05
N HIS A 11 -2.87 9.05 -7.12
CA HIS A 11 -2.94 10.24 -6.28
C HIS A 11 -3.58 9.96 -4.92
N GLY A 12 -4.54 9.04 -4.83
CA GLY A 12 -5.21 8.76 -3.57
C GLY A 12 -4.29 8.03 -2.58
N GLU A 13 -3.38 7.17 -3.07
CA GLU A 13 -2.39 6.45 -2.25
C GLU A 13 -1.40 7.40 -1.57
N VAL A 14 -1.12 8.57 -2.15
CA VAL A 14 -0.20 9.57 -1.58
C VAL A 14 -0.67 9.97 -0.17
N GLU A 15 -1.98 10.10 0.02
CA GLU A 15 -2.57 10.43 1.32
C GLU A 15 -2.99 9.16 2.08
N ALA A 16 -3.50 8.14 1.38
CA ALA A 16 -4.08 6.96 2.01
C ALA A 16 -3.05 5.96 2.55
N LEU A 17 -1.98 5.70 1.80
CA LEU A 17 -1.00 4.69 2.20
C LEU A 17 -0.24 5.10 3.47
N PRO A 18 0.19 6.36 3.68
CA PRO A 18 0.82 6.75 4.95
C PRO A 18 -0.08 6.54 6.17
N VAL A 19 -1.38 6.80 6.05
CA VAL A 19 -2.36 6.52 7.11
C VAL A 19 -2.35 5.02 7.42
N LEU A 20 -2.50 4.19 6.38
CA LEU A 20 -2.57 2.75 6.55
C LEU A 20 -1.27 2.15 7.12
N VAL A 21 -0.10 2.60 6.66
CA VAL A 21 1.21 2.15 7.16
C VAL A 21 1.37 2.46 8.64
N ARG A 22 1.02 3.68 9.09
CA ARG A 22 1.10 4.05 10.51
C ARG A 22 0.15 3.21 11.37
N ARG A 23 -1.07 2.97 10.88
CA ARG A 23 -2.04 2.09 11.55
C ARG A 23 -1.53 0.66 11.67
N VAL A 24 -1.02 0.07 10.58
CA VAL A 24 -0.42 -1.26 10.62
C VAL A 24 0.77 -1.32 11.59
N ALA A 25 1.67 -0.34 11.53
CA ALA A 25 2.82 -0.30 12.42
C ALA A 25 2.41 -0.18 13.90
N GLY A 26 1.48 0.72 14.23
CA GLY A 26 1.00 0.92 15.60
C GLY A 26 0.11 -0.21 16.11
N GLU A 27 -1.01 -0.46 15.43
CA GLU A 27 -2.09 -1.35 15.88
C GLU A 27 -1.72 -2.84 15.76
N ILE A 28 -0.96 -3.25 14.73
CA ILE A 28 -0.58 -4.66 14.54
C ILE A 28 0.81 -4.95 15.12
N LEU A 29 1.78 -4.05 14.90
CA LEU A 29 3.19 -4.32 15.20
C LEU A 29 3.67 -3.66 16.50
N GLY A 30 2.84 -2.83 17.16
CA GLY A 30 3.21 -2.13 18.40
C GLY A 30 4.27 -1.05 18.21
N ARG A 31 4.49 -0.57 16.98
CA ARG A 31 5.52 0.40 16.59
C ARG A 31 4.91 1.74 16.21
N TRP A 32 4.73 2.59 17.23
CA TRP A 32 4.20 3.95 17.09
C TRP A 32 5.28 4.99 16.73
N ASP A 33 6.55 4.60 16.72
CA ASP A 33 7.73 5.42 16.44
C ASP A 33 8.14 5.43 14.96
N VAL A 34 7.21 5.06 14.07
CA VAL A 34 7.45 4.96 12.62
C VAL A 34 7.07 6.26 11.92
N ALA A 35 8.09 6.92 11.36
CA ALA A 35 7.94 8.05 10.45
C ALA A 35 7.53 7.55 9.07
N VAL A 36 6.50 8.17 8.49
CA VAL A 36 6.11 7.93 7.10
C VAL A 36 6.03 9.30 6.41
N PRO A 37 7.10 9.75 5.73
CA PRO A 37 7.07 11.02 4.99
C PRO A 37 6.13 10.93 3.78
N SER A 38 5.89 12.07 3.13
CA SER A 38 5.06 12.15 1.93
C SER A 38 5.57 11.18 0.85
N PRO A 39 4.72 10.27 0.33
CA PRO A 39 5.11 9.30 -0.68
C PRO A 39 5.63 9.96 -1.96
N ILE A 40 6.52 9.25 -2.65
CA ILE A 40 6.93 9.60 -4.01
C ILE A 40 5.94 8.95 -4.96
N ARG A 41 5.18 9.77 -5.69
CA ARG A 41 4.26 9.28 -6.71
C ARG A 41 5.02 9.01 -8.01
N LEU A 42 4.88 7.80 -8.53
CA LEU A 42 5.44 7.37 -9.82
C LEU A 42 4.40 6.53 -10.56
N PRO A 43 3.81 7.01 -11.68
CA PRO A 43 2.83 6.24 -12.45
C PRO A 43 3.30 4.83 -12.83
N ARG A 44 2.39 3.85 -12.85
CA ARG A 44 2.69 2.43 -13.13
C ARG A 44 3.66 2.21 -14.25
N GLY A 45 3.38 2.77 -15.44
CA GLY A 45 4.21 2.58 -16.64
C GLY A 45 5.69 2.89 -16.41
N ARG A 46 5.98 3.82 -15.49
CA ARG A 46 7.34 4.23 -15.11
C ARG A 46 7.96 3.32 -14.04
N ILE A 47 7.14 2.71 -13.18
CA ILE A 47 7.57 1.69 -12.22
C ILE A 47 7.91 0.38 -12.95
N VAL A 48 7.03 -0.07 -13.85
CA VAL A 48 7.14 -1.36 -14.54
C VAL A 48 8.06 -1.33 -15.76
N GLY A 49 8.42 -0.15 -16.26
CA GLY A 49 9.23 0.06 -17.46
C GLY A 49 10.69 -0.43 -17.37
N ASP A 50 11.63 0.33 -17.94
CA ASP A 50 13.04 -0.08 -18.04
C ASP A 50 13.83 0.00 -16.72
N GLY A 51 13.25 0.63 -15.69
CA GLY A 51 13.83 0.79 -14.37
C GLY A 51 14.59 2.11 -14.15
N ALA A 52 14.82 2.94 -15.17
CA ALA A 52 15.52 4.22 -15.00
C ALA A 52 14.75 5.18 -14.08
N GLU A 53 13.42 5.25 -14.25
CA GLU A 53 12.56 6.09 -13.42
C GLU A 53 12.37 5.54 -12.01
N LEU A 54 12.23 4.22 -11.89
CA LEU A 54 12.21 3.55 -10.59
C LEU A 54 13.52 3.81 -9.83
N GLY A 55 14.67 3.72 -10.49
CA GLY A 55 15.98 4.02 -9.90
C GLY A 55 16.08 5.46 -9.39
N ARG A 56 15.57 6.44 -10.16
CA ARG A 56 15.48 7.85 -9.71
C ARG A 56 14.58 8.00 -8.48
N ALA A 57 13.42 7.34 -8.45
CA ALA A 57 12.51 7.38 -7.31
C ALA A 57 13.13 6.75 -6.05
N LEU A 58 13.84 5.62 -6.19
CA LEU A 58 14.62 5.02 -5.09
C LEU A 58 15.74 5.96 -4.61
N GLY A 59 16.37 6.70 -5.53
CA GLY A 59 17.27 7.82 -5.25
C GLY A 59 16.65 8.86 -4.31
N LEU A 60 15.51 9.44 -4.71
CA LEU A 60 14.78 10.40 -3.90
C LEU A 60 14.35 9.83 -2.55
N ALA A 61 13.89 8.58 -2.53
CA ALA A 61 13.46 7.91 -1.32
C ALA A 61 14.63 7.73 -0.33
N SER A 62 15.84 7.43 -0.82
CA SER A 62 17.02 7.32 0.04
C SER A 62 17.39 8.64 0.73
N ILE A 63 17.16 9.78 0.08
CA ILE A 63 17.36 11.10 0.70
C ILE A 63 16.33 11.30 1.84
N GLN A 64 15.08 10.88 1.64
CA GLN A 64 14.04 10.98 2.67
C GLN A 64 14.29 10.07 3.89
N LEU A 65 15.01 8.94 3.72
CA LEU A 65 15.42 8.07 4.82
C LEU A 65 16.43 8.73 5.78
N LYS A 66 17.17 9.75 5.33
CA LYS A 66 18.18 10.48 6.12
C LYS A 66 19.23 9.57 6.79
N GLY A 67 19.51 8.41 6.20
CA GLY A 67 20.44 7.41 6.75
C GLY A 67 19.97 6.74 8.05
N GLY A 68 18.71 6.92 8.45
CA GLY A 68 18.13 6.28 9.64
C GLY A 68 17.66 4.84 9.38
N PRO A 69 17.27 4.10 10.44
CA PRO A 69 16.71 2.77 10.30
C PRO A 69 15.38 2.80 9.55
N GLY A 70 15.09 1.73 8.80
CA GLY A 70 13.86 1.59 8.03
C GLY A 70 14.11 1.18 6.57
N GLY A 71 13.28 1.67 5.65
CA GLY A 71 13.43 1.34 4.24
C GLY A 71 12.33 1.88 3.35
N ILE A 72 12.30 1.39 2.12
CA ILE A 72 11.38 1.85 1.08
C ILE A 72 10.32 0.79 0.82
N LEU A 73 9.06 1.21 0.84
CA LEU A 73 7.92 0.39 0.45
C LEU A 73 7.37 0.87 -0.89
N VAL A 74 7.39 0.01 -1.90
CA VAL A 74 6.76 0.27 -3.19
C VAL A 74 5.41 -0.45 -3.21
N VAL A 75 4.33 0.31 -3.39
CA VAL A 75 2.97 -0.22 -3.54
C VAL A 75 2.42 0.20 -4.89
N ILE A 76 1.97 -0.79 -5.67
CA ILE A 76 1.27 -0.57 -6.93
C ILE A 76 0.06 -1.50 -7.01
N ASP A 77 -0.87 -1.18 -7.89
CA ASP A 77 -1.98 -2.09 -8.20
C ASP A 77 -1.48 -3.26 -9.04
N ALA A 78 -2.13 -4.41 -8.99
CA ALA A 78 -1.78 -5.52 -9.88
C ALA A 78 -2.47 -5.37 -11.24
N ASP A 79 -3.62 -4.70 -11.31
CA ASP A 79 -4.52 -4.67 -12.45
C ASP A 79 -4.84 -6.10 -12.94
N ASP A 80 -4.42 -6.43 -14.16
CA ASP A 80 -4.52 -7.75 -14.77
C ASP A 80 -3.21 -8.57 -14.69
N ASP A 81 -2.14 -8.02 -14.10
CA ASP A 81 -0.88 -8.73 -13.93
C ASP A 81 -0.93 -9.73 -12.77
N ALA A 82 -0.23 -10.87 -12.94
CA ALA A 82 -0.06 -11.83 -11.86
C ALA A 82 0.86 -11.25 -10.77
N ALA A 83 0.29 -10.86 -9.62
CA ALA A 83 1.02 -10.25 -8.50
C ALA A 83 2.20 -11.10 -8.01
N CYS A 84 2.07 -12.43 -8.09
CA CYS A 84 3.10 -13.40 -7.72
C CYS A 84 4.29 -13.44 -8.70
N GLN A 85 4.16 -12.87 -9.90
CA GLN A 85 5.23 -12.78 -10.90
C GLN A 85 5.80 -11.34 -10.96
N LEU A 86 4.93 -10.34 -11.06
CA LEU A 86 5.36 -8.94 -11.17
C LEU A 86 6.02 -8.44 -9.88
N GLY A 87 5.50 -8.83 -8.71
CA GLY A 87 6.06 -8.44 -7.41
C GLY A 87 7.51 -8.86 -7.21
N PRO A 88 7.85 -10.16 -7.33
CA PRO A 88 9.25 -10.60 -7.25
C PRO A 88 10.14 -9.98 -8.31
N THR A 89 9.64 -9.77 -9.53
CA THR A 89 10.39 -9.11 -10.62
C THR A 89 10.79 -7.69 -10.24
N LEU A 90 9.83 -6.89 -9.75
CA LEU A 90 10.07 -5.52 -9.30
C LEU A 90 10.94 -5.47 -8.04
N GLN A 91 10.79 -6.43 -7.12
CA GLN A 91 11.64 -6.55 -5.94
C GLN A 91 13.10 -6.75 -6.33
N SER A 92 13.38 -7.71 -7.23
CA SER A 92 14.74 -7.97 -7.74
C SER A 92 15.29 -6.75 -8.47
N ARG A 93 14.46 -6.03 -9.24
CA ARG A 93 14.86 -4.79 -9.92
C ARG A 93 15.24 -3.69 -8.92
N CYS A 94 14.45 -3.49 -7.87
CA CYS A 94 14.77 -2.51 -6.82
C CYS A 94 16.12 -2.82 -6.17
N GLN A 95 16.37 -4.10 -5.85
CA GLN A 95 17.63 -4.56 -5.27
C GLN A 95 18.81 -4.39 -6.21
N ALA A 96 18.65 -4.65 -7.51
CA ALA A 96 19.69 -4.45 -8.51
C ALA A 96 20.04 -2.97 -8.70
N LEU A 97 19.04 -2.08 -8.69
CA LEU A 97 19.23 -0.64 -8.86
C LEU A 97 19.83 0.03 -7.62
N ARG A 98 19.47 -0.43 -6.42
CA ARG A 98 19.90 0.13 -5.14
C ARG A 98 20.18 -0.98 -4.11
N PRO A 99 21.29 -1.73 -4.27
CA PRO A 99 21.65 -2.82 -3.36
C PRO A 99 21.97 -2.34 -1.94
N ASP A 100 22.26 -1.05 -1.78
CA ASP A 100 22.51 -0.37 -0.52
C ASP A 100 21.22 -0.06 0.28
N LEU A 101 20.04 -0.21 -0.33
CA LEU A 101 18.77 0.11 0.31
C LEU A 101 17.98 -1.14 0.66
N THR A 102 17.33 -1.10 1.83
CA THR A 102 16.27 -2.06 2.14
C THR A 102 14.98 -1.63 1.44
N THR A 103 14.50 -2.45 0.50
CA THR A 103 13.25 -2.22 -0.22
C THR A 103 12.28 -3.39 -0.05
N ALA A 104 10.99 -3.11 -0.09
CA ALA A 104 9.94 -4.11 -0.24
C ALA A 104 8.92 -3.68 -1.30
N VAL A 105 8.50 -4.63 -2.14
CA VAL A 105 7.46 -4.44 -3.15
C VAL A 105 6.20 -5.22 -2.77
N VAL A 106 5.06 -4.53 -2.82
CA VAL A 106 3.72 -5.06 -2.57
C VAL A 106 2.82 -4.66 -3.73
N LEU A 107 2.07 -5.64 -4.24
CA LEU A 107 1.02 -5.39 -5.21
C LEU A 107 -0.31 -5.60 -4.50
N ALA A 108 -1.21 -4.61 -4.59
CA ALA A 108 -2.60 -4.81 -4.22
C ALA A 108 -3.22 -5.76 -5.27
N GLU A 109 -3.94 -6.79 -4.83
CA GLU A 109 -4.58 -7.71 -5.78
C GLU A 109 -5.66 -6.95 -6.53
N ARG A 110 -5.57 -6.93 -7.87
CA ARG A 110 -6.33 -6.01 -8.73
C ARG A 110 -6.03 -4.55 -8.45
N GLU A 111 -6.61 -3.98 -7.40
CA GLU A 111 -6.60 -2.54 -7.10
C GLU A 111 -6.47 -2.33 -5.58
N TYR A 112 -6.00 -1.17 -5.15
CA TYR A 112 -5.93 -0.78 -3.73
C TYR A 112 -7.28 -0.96 -3.02
N GLU A 113 -8.38 -0.66 -3.71
CA GLU A 113 -9.76 -0.77 -3.23
C GLU A 113 -10.14 -2.20 -2.80
N ALA A 114 -9.41 -3.21 -3.26
CA ALA A 114 -9.60 -4.60 -2.84
C ALA A 114 -9.44 -4.78 -1.32
N TRP A 115 -8.63 -3.96 -0.66
CA TRP A 115 -8.50 -3.96 0.80
C TRP A 115 -9.73 -3.38 1.51
N PHE A 116 -10.45 -2.46 0.86
CA PHE A 116 -11.73 -1.96 1.38
C PHE A 116 -12.85 -2.99 1.18
N VAL A 117 -12.86 -3.70 0.05
CA VAL A 117 -13.77 -4.84 -0.19
C VAL A 117 -13.59 -5.92 0.88
N ALA A 118 -12.33 -6.21 1.23
CA ALA A 118 -11.98 -7.17 2.27
C ALA A 118 -12.45 -6.71 3.67
N ALA A 119 -12.48 -5.39 3.94
CA ALA A 119 -12.91 -4.79 5.19
C ALA A 119 -14.35 -4.23 5.16
N ARG A 120 -15.17 -4.70 4.22
CA ARG A 120 -16.49 -4.12 3.94
C ARG A 120 -17.42 -4.09 5.14
N SER A 121 -17.43 -5.12 5.97
CA SER A 121 -18.40 -5.25 7.07
C SER A 121 -18.12 -4.19 8.13
N SER A 122 -16.84 -4.01 8.46
CA SER A 122 -16.43 -3.00 9.43
C SER A 122 -16.53 -1.57 8.90
N LEU A 123 -16.32 -1.35 7.59
CA LEU A 123 -16.56 -0.06 6.95
C LEU A 123 -18.06 0.28 6.89
N ALA A 124 -18.92 -0.71 6.65
CA ALA A 124 -20.36 -0.54 6.71
C ALA A 124 -20.86 -0.24 8.13
N ALA A 125 -20.34 -0.95 9.15
CA ALA A 125 -20.68 -0.70 10.55
C ALA A 125 -20.30 0.73 11.02
N ARG A 126 -19.31 1.36 10.37
CA ARG A 126 -18.90 2.76 10.60
C ARG A 126 -19.67 3.78 9.74
N GLY A 127 -20.60 3.32 8.90
CA GLY A 127 -21.35 4.19 7.99
C GLY A 127 -20.51 4.79 6.86
N VAL A 128 -19.32 4.24 6.59
CA VAL A 128 -18.43 4.70 5.52
C VAL A 128 -18.87 4.14 4.18
N LEU A 129 -19.24 2.86 4.17
CA LEU A 129 -19.86 2.16 3.06
C LEU A 129 -21.31 1.79 3.43
N ARG A 130 -22.14 1.55 2.41
CA ARG A 130 -23.47 0.96 2.57
C ARG A 130 -23.30 -0.52 2.93
N ALA A 131 -24.10 -0.99 3.88
CA ALA A 131 -24.17 -2.41 4.19
C ALA A 131 -24.65 -3.21 2.97
N THR A 132 -24.12 -4.41 2.81
CA THR A 132 -24.42 -5.30 1.69
C THR A 132 -24.17 -6.74 2.09
N ASP A 133 -25.03 -7.64 1.60
CA ASP A 133 -24.91 -9.09 1.77
C ASP A 133 -24.13 -9.75 0.60
N GLU A 134 -23.59 -8.94 -0.32
CA GLU A 134 -22.86 -9.44 -1.49
C GLU A 134 -21.60 -10.21 -1.07
N ALA A 135 -21.49 -11.46 -1.55
CA ALA A 135 -20.33 -12.29 -1.33
C ALA A 135 -19.18 -11.88 -2.27
N VAL A 136 -18.34 -10.96 -1.80
CA VAL A 136 -17.19 -10.41 -2.55
C VAL A 136 -15.85 -10.70 -1.88
N SER A 137 -14.80 -10.70 -2.71
CA SER A 137 -13.40 -10.97 -2.36
C SER A 137 -12.48 -9.93 -3.00
N GLU A 138 -11.22 -9.83 -2.54
CA GLU A 138 -10.18 -8.97 -3.13
C GLU A 138 -9.91 -9.28 -4.62
N THR A 139 -10.27 -10.48 -5.08
CA THR A 139 -10.10 -10.91 -6.49
C THR A 139 -11.21 -10.39 -7.41
N LEU A 140 -12.16 -9.61 -6.89
CA LEU A 140 -13.19 -8.97 -7.69
C LEU A 140 -12.53 -8.08 -8.73
N ARG A 141 -12.90 -8.26 -10.01
CA ARG A 141 -12.22 -7.59 -11.12
C ARG A 141 -12.30 -6.07 -11.06
N ASP A 142 -13.42 -5.54 -10.57
CA ASP A 142 -13.71 -4.11 -10.46
C ASP A 142 -13.97 -3.76 -8.99
N CYS A 143 -12.90 -3.77 -8.18
CA CYS A 143 -12.98 -3.46 -6.75
C CYS A 143 -13.33 -2.00 -6.55
N LYS A 144 -12.77 -1.11 -7.37
CA LYS A 144 -13.04 0.31 -7.34
C LYS A 144 -14.48 0.63 -7.68
N GLY A 145 -15.04 0.06 -8.75
CA GLY A 145 -16.45 0.24 -9.07
C GLY A 145 -17.37 -0.36 -7.99
N TRP A 146 -16.94 -1.43 -7.31
CA TRP A 146 -17.67 -1.94 -6.15
C TRP A 146 -17.67 -0.93 -4.99
N VAL A 147 -16.51 -0.35 -4.64
CA VAL A 147 -16.39 0.66 -3.58
C VAL A 147 -17.19 1.92 -3.94
N ASP A 148 -17.18 2.33 -5.20
CA ASP A 148 -17.97 3.45 -5.73
C ASP A 148 -19.47 3.26 -5.49
N ARG A 149 -20.03 2.13 -5.92
CA ARG A 149 -21.47 1.82 -5.72
C ARG A 149 -21.88 1.78 -4.25
N HIS A 150 -20.97 1.39 -3.37
CA HIS A 150 -21.25 1.25 -1.94
C HIS A 150 -20.89 2.51 -1.14
N THR A 151 -20.22 3.49 -1.72
CA THR A 151 -19.99 4.78 -1.06
C THR A 151 -21.23 5.66 -1.23
N PRO A 152 -21.81 6.23 -0.15
CA PRO A 152 -23.11 6.92 -0.22
C PRO A 152 -23.29 7.96 -1.31
N ASN A 153 -22.24 8.70 -1.65
CA ASN A 153 -22.22 9.79 -2.64
C ASN A 153 -21.28 9.51 -3.83
N GLY A 154 -20.96 8.23 -4.07
CA GLY A 154 -19.88 7.84 -4.98
C GLY A 154 -18.51 7.94 -4.32
N TYR A 155 -17.52 7.30 -4.92
CA TYR A 155 -16.15 7.20 -4.43
C TYR A 155 -15.22 8.10 -5.24
N SER A 156 -14.44 8.92 -4.53
CA SER A 156 -13.33 9.65 -5.13
C SER A 156 -12.03 9.27 -4.44
N GLU A 157 -11.11 8.59 -5.13
CA GLU A 157 -9.79 8.20 -4.58
C GLU A 157 -9.12 9.32 -3.76
N ARG A 158 -9.07 10.54 -4.33
CA ARG A 158 -8.40 11.68 -3.69
C ARG A 158 -9.07 12.13 -2.40
N LEU A 159 -10.38 11.97 -2.26
CA LEU A 159 -11.15 12.46 -1.12
C LEU A 159 -11.42 11.36 -0.08
N ASP A 160 -11.66 10.14 -0.56
CA ASP A 160 -12.19 9.04 0.23
C ASP A 160 -11.14 8.00 0.61
N GLN A 161 -10.14 7.72 -0.24
CA GLN A 161 -9.21 6.60 -0.01
C GLN A 161 -8.49 6.72 1.33
N ALA A 162 -8.07 7.93 1.73
CA ALA A 162 -7.46 8.17 3.03
C ALA A 162 -8.44 7.97 4.20
N ARG A 163 -9.70 8.38 4.03
CA ARG A 163 -10.77 8.18 5.01
C ARG A 163 -11.11 6.71 5.20
N LEU A 164 -11.20 5.93 4.11
CA LEU A 164 -11.41 4.48 4.17
C LEU A 164 -10.19 3.78 4.79
N SER A 165 -8.97 4.15 4.40
CA SER A 165 -7.74 3.64 5.02
C SER A 165 -7.63 3.95 6.51
N ALA A 166 -8.16 5.07 6.97
CA ALA A 166 -8.24 5.42 8.39
C ALA A 166 -9.25 4.58 9.17
N GLN A 167 -10.27 4.04 8.51
CA GLN A 167 -11.44 3.42 9.17
C GLN A 167 -11.59 1.93 8.95
N LEU A 168 -10.92 1.35 7.95
CA LEU A 168 -10.98 -0.10 7.71
C LEU A 168 -10.46 -0.87 8.92
N ASP A 169 -11.12 -1.98 9.27
CA ASP A 169 -10.60 -2.87 10.28
C ASP A 169 -9.42 -3.68 9.74
N LEU A 170 -8.25 -3.57 10.39
CA LEU A 170 -7.04 -4.21 9.89
C LEU A 170 -7.06 -5.73 10.04
N ALA A 171 -7.87 -6.28 10.96
CA ALA A 171 -8.01 -7.73 11.12
C ALA A 171 -8.93 -8.29 10.02
N GLU A 172 -10.02 -7.59 9.70
CA GLU A 172 -10.90 -7.95 8.58
C GLU A 172 -10.15 -7.88 7.24
N ALA A 173 -9.38 -6.81 7.02
CA ALA A 173 -8.57 -6.64 5.81
C ALA A 173 -7.51 -7.74 5.63
N LYS A 174 -7.07 -8.44 6.69
CA LYS A 174 -6.15 -9.60 6.56
C LYS A 174 -6.79 -10.81 5.87
N SER A 175 -8.10 -10.81 5.61
CA SER A 175 -8.69 -11.79 4.70
C SER A 175 -8.10 -11.67 3.28
N ALA A 176 -7.71 -10.46 2.86
CA ALA A 176 -6.93 -10.20 1.65
C ALA A 176 -5.46 -10.68 1.80
N SER A 177 -5.03 -11.55 0.89
CA SER A 177 -3.67 -12.05 0.78
C SER A 177 -2.65 -10.95 0.46
N SER A 178 -3.02 -10.00 -0.41
CA SER A 178 -2.19 -8.83 -0.76
C SER A 178 -1.98 -7.92 0.46
N PHE A 179 -3.02 -7.73 1.27
CA PHE A 179 -2.93 -6.99 2.54
C PHE A 179 -2.08 -7.73 3.59
N ARG A 180 -2.20 -9.05 3.71
CA ARG A 180 -1.30 -9.85 4.59
C ARG A 180 0.17 -9.69 4.17
N LYS A 181 0.44 -9.64 2.86
CA LYS A 181 1.79 -9.34 2.35
C LYS A 181 2.21 -7.93 2.75
N LEU A 182 1.36 -6.91 2.60
CA LEU A 182 1.64 -5.54 3.07
C LEU A 182 2.07 -5.52 4.53
N VAL A 183 1.28 -6.12 5.44
CA VAL A 183 1.57 -6.18 6.87
C VAL A 183 2.94 -6.83 7.15
N ARG A 184 3.23 -7.95 6.49
CA ARG A 184 4.51 -8.65 6.65
C ARG A 184 5.70 -7.80 6.17
N GLU A 185 5.58 -7.16 5.01
CA GLU A 185 6.67 -6.34 4.48
C GLU A 185 6.89 -5.08 5.33
N ILE A 186 5.83 -4.41 5.80
CA ILE A 186 5.96 -3.31 6.77
C ILE A 186 6.72 -3.80 8.01
N GLY A 187 6.34 -4.97 8.56
CA GLY A 187 7.05 -5.60 9.66
C GLY A 187 8.55 -5.71 9.43
N ARG A 188 8.95 -6.27 8.29
CA ARG A 188 10.37 -6.41 7.91
C ARG A 188 11.09 -5.07 7.81
N LEU A 189 10.44 -4.06 7.22
CA LEU A 189 11.02 -2.73 7.04
C LEU A 189 11.20 -2.01 8.38
N VAL A 190 10.27 -2.16 9.32
CA VAL A 190 10.31 -1.42 10.59
C VAL A 190 11.14 -2.10 11.69
N THR A 191 11.45 -3.39 11.55
CA THR A 191 12.28 -4.14 12.51
C THR A 191 13.75 -4.22 12.14
N ARG A 192 14.14 -3.79 10.93
CA ARG A 192 15.55 -3.84 10.52
C ARG A 192 16.38 -2.74 11.18
N PRO A 193 17.58 -3.06 11.70
CA PRO A 193 18.55 -2.03 12.07
C PRO A 193 18.99 -1.26 10.82
N ALA A 194 19.49 -0.03 11.01
CA ALA A 194 20.12 0.71 9.91
C ALA A 194 21.29 -0.11 9.33
N PRO A 195 21.49 -0.09 8.01
CA PRO A 195 22.65 -0.75 7.39
C PRO A 195 23.98 -0.19 7.93
#